data_AF-A0A3B8ZGX1-F1
#
_entry.id   AF-A0A3B8ZGX1-F1
#
_cell.length_a   1.000
_cell.length_b   1.000
_cell.length_c   1.000
_cell.angle_alpha   90.00
_cell.angle_beta   90.00
_cell.angle_gamma   90.00
#
_symmetry.space_group_name_H-M   'P 1'
#
loop_
_entity.id
_entity.type
_entity.pdbx_description
1 polymer ?
#
loop_
_entity_poly.entity_id
_entity_poly.type
_entity_poly.pdbx_seq_one_letter_code
_entity_poly.pdbx_strand_id
1 'polypeptide(L)'
;MKRLMLALGLAFAAATGLHADTITQWNFQDGVGGTNTPNIGTGTISHLGGVTHTGFNSGSGSSDPVQPGSAHQTTTYPAQSTASGTAGIQFAVNTTGFQNVICKFDLRTSNTSSRWYQIKYTTDGINFVDLGTPVRLERFDTSDPPNEIGVGDFFSNQRTVDFTGVPAGNNNPNFAFQVVSVFSPVAFTEFVSSTNYLENVAYEAARNRGPGLGTQSAYAGGTWRFDMVTIEGTVLSVAAPSLVNARPYHNSFAGLDKVDSSVSLIQRGANLQTVELENIISSSQGINGVVLDFDNLENLNDITLEYKWSPENVFADPIGTWGNAIAPESSTLQSNAGQAGSDRVLLTWANGAIANRYLCIRVIYNGNTIAELYLGHLRGEMTGASGGKFTILVGDILAVRQELTFPKDATGRNDVDKSGTILVQDILDTRSNLAKELTQLTVPAN
;
A
#
# COMPACT_ATOMS: atom_id res chain seq x y z
N MET A 1 -48.71 -9.73 28.48
CA MET A 1 -48.18 -9.85 27.12
C MET A 1 -47.83 -8.46 26.59
N LYS A 2 -46.63 -7.94 26.91
CA LYS A 2 -46.13 -6.66 26.41
C LYS A 2 -45.18 -6.95 25.26
N ARG A 3 -45.50 -6.45 24.08
CA ARG A 3 -44.79 -6.71 22.82
C ARG A 3 -43.44 -5.99 22.85
N LEU A 4 -42.38 -6.78 22.65
CA LEU A 4 -41.00 -6.36 22.46
C LEU A 4 -40.89 -5.75 21.05
N MET A 5 -40.55 -4.45 20.95
CA MET A 5 -40.20 -3.83 19.68
C MET A 5 -38.69 -3.97 19.48
N LEU A 6 -38.32 -4.73 18.45
CA LEU A 6 -36.95 -4.94 17.99
C LEU A 6 -36.54 -3.72 17.15
N ALA A 7 -35.60 -2.91 17.63
CA ALA A 7 -35.01 -1.82 16.85
C ALA A 7 -33.89 -2.40 15.97
N LEU A 8 -34.16 -2.56 14.67
CA LEU A 8 -33.15 -2.87 13.67
C LEU A 8 -32.36 -1.59 13.39
N GLY A 9 -31.16 -1.47 13.97
CA GLY A 9 -30.21 -0.43 13.59
C GLY A 9 -29.62 -0.75 12.22
N LEU A 10 -30.00 0.02 11.19
CA LEU A 10 -29.27 0.04 9.92
C LEU A 10 -27.87 0.61 10.18
N ALA A 11 -26.85 -0.23 10.17
CA ALA A 11 -25.48 0.21 10.02
C ALA A 11 -25.30 0.72 8.59
N PHE A 12 -25.27 2.04 8.43
CA PHE A 12 -24.82 2.67 7.19
C PHE A 12 -23.30 2.49 7.12
N ALA A 13 -22.84 1.41 6.49
CA ALA A 13 -21.45 1.32 6.04
C ALA A 13 -21.27 2.41 4.99
N ALA A 14 -20.61 3.51 5.35
CA ALA A 14 -20.09 4.45 4.38
C ALA A 14 -19.06 3.70 3.56
N ALA A 15 -19.44 3.23 2.38
CA ALA A 15 -18.49 2.81 1.37
C ALA A 15 -17.70 4.07 0.98
N THR A 16 -16.53 4.25 1.57
CA THR A 16 -15.53 5.16 1.02
C THR A 16 -15.17 4.58 -0.34
N GLY A 17 -15.77 5.11 -1.40
CA GLY A 17 -15.30 4.83 -2.75
C GLY A 17 -13.81 5.15 -2.79
N LEU A 18 -13.00 4.22 -3.28
CA LEU A 18 -11.60 4.50 -3.60
C LEU A 18 -11.60 5.70 -4.56
N HIS A 19 -11.17 6.86 -4.08
CA HIS A 19 -10.92 8.00 -4.95
C HIS A 19 -9.57 7.76 -5.64
N ALA A 20 -9.48 8.06 -6.93
CA ALA A 20 -8.19 8.01 -7.62
C ALA A 20 -7.35 9.22 -7.18
N ASP A 21 -6.11 8.98 -6.76
CA ASP A 21 -5.14 10.01 -6.43
C ASP A 21 -4.39 10.44 -7.69
N THR A 22 -4.03 11.72 -7.77
CA THR A 22 -3.17 12.22 -8.85
C THR A 22 -1.73 11.76 -8.60
N ILE A 23 -1.24 10.89 -9.47
CA ILE A 23 0.14 10.39 -9.45
C ILE A 23 1.08 11.46 -10.01
N THR A 24 0.75 12.03 -11.17
CA THR A 24 1.56 13.07 -11.83
C THR A 24 0.67 13.95 -12.70
N GLN A 25 0.92 15.25 -12.71
CA GLN A 25 0.20 16.20 -13.55
C GLN A 25 1.14 17.20 -14.23
N TRP A 26 0.85 17.47 -15.50
CA TRP A 26 1.33 18.62 -16.24
C TRP A 26 0.16 19.50 -16.66
N ASN A 27 0.02 20.64 -15.99
CA ASN A 27 -0.79 21.76 -16.48
C ASN A 27 0.04 22.76 -17.33
N PHE A 28 1.35 22.51 -17.49
CA PHE A 28 2.29 23.33 -18.25
C PHE A 28 2.42 24.78 -17.82
N GLN A 29 1.95 25.17 -16.63
CA GLN A 29 2.00 26.55 -16.14
C GLN A 29 3.27 26.83 -15.34
N ASP A 30 3.93 27.97 -15.57
CA ASP A 30 5.09 28.42 -14.77
C ASP A 30 5.21 29.94 -14.57
N GLY A 31 4.25 30.74 -15.07
CA GLY A 31 4.27 32.20 -14.98
C GLY A 31 5.28 32.93 -15.90
N VAL A 32 6.09 32.22 -16.70
CA VAL A 32 7.12 32.79 -17.60
C VAL A 32 6.96 32.33 -19.06
N GLY A 33 5.91 31.58 -19.37
CA GLY A 33 5.61 31.13 -20.75
C GLY A 33 5.54 29.62 -20.92
N GLY A 34 5.43 28.88 -19.81
CA GLY A 34 5.09 27.47 -19.70
C GLY A 34 6.29 26.55 -19.43
N THR A 35 6.02 25.37 -18.86
CA THR A 35 7.06 24.40 -18.46
C THR A 35 6.70 22.95 -18.77
N ASN A 36 7.72 22.11 -19.00
CA ASN A 36 7.59 20.65 -19.09
C ASN A 36 7.80 19.95 -17.73
N THR A 37 8.07 20.70 -16.66
CA THR A 37 8.12 20.16 -15.30
C THR A 37 6.70 19.86 -14.82
N PRO A 38 6.43 18.66 -14.28
CA PRO A 38 5.12 18.38 -13.69
C PRO A 38 4.82 19.33 -12.52
N ASN A 39 3.58 19.78 -12.39
CA ASN A 39 3.12 20.57 -11.24
C ASN A 39 2.74 19.68 -10.04
N ILE A 40 2.44 18.40 -10.28
CA ILE A 40 2.25 17.36 -9.26
C ILE A 40 3.07 16.14 -9.66
N GLY A 41 3.72 15.50 -8.70
CA GLY A 41 4.45 14.24 -8.92
C GLY A 41 5.74 14.40 -9.70
N THR A 42 6.18 13.32 -10.35
CA THR A 42 7.42 13.25 -11.11
C THR A 42 7.20 12.51 -12.42
N GLY A 43 7.74 13.05 -13.51
CA GLY A 43 7.70 12.40 -14.81
C GLY A 43 8.51 13.17 -15.83
N THR A 44 8.59 12.63 -17.04
CA THR A 44 9.27 13.28 -18.17
C THR A 44 8.43 13.24 -19.44
N ILE A 45 8.68 14.22 -20.31
CA ILE A 45 8.08 14.33 -21.64
C ILE A 45 9.19 14.16 -22.68
N SER A 46 8.94 13.36 -23.71
CA SER A 46 9.83 13.26 -24.87
C SER A 46 9.03 13.25 -26.18
N HIS A 47 9.71 13.60 -27.28
CA HIS A 47 9.12 13.72 -28.61
C HIS A 47 9.61 12.59 -29.52
N LEU A 48 8.72 12.09 -30.37
CA LEU A 48 8.92 10.89 -31.18
C LEU A 48 8.92 11.24 -32.68
N GLY A 49 9.66 10.47 -33.48
CA GLY A 49 9.53 10.50 -34.95
C GLY A 49 9.86 11.85 -35.60
N GLY A 50 10.77 12.64 -35.00
CA GLY A 50 11.17 13.96 -35.52
C GLY A 50 10.25 15.11 -35.10
N VAL A 51 9.23 14.85 -34.28
CA VAL A 51 8.38 15.90 -33.69
C VAL A 51 9.22 16.83 -32.83
N THR A 52 8.92 18.12 -32.92
CA THR A 52 9.62 19.17 -32.14
C THR A 52 8.64 19.96 -31.29
N HIS A 53 9.09 20.43 -30.13
CA HIS A 53 8.36 21.39 -29.29
C HIS A 53 8.62 22.82 -29.76
N THR A 54 7.57 23.63 -29.91
CA THR A 54 7.69 25.02 -30.40
C THR A 54 7.29 26.08 -29.38
N GLY A 55 7.13 25.70 -28.12
CA GLY A 55 6.73 26.58 -27.02
C GLY A 55 5.34 26.25 -26.46
N PHE A 56 4.90 27.02 -25.46
CA PHE A 56 3.63 26.78 -24.80
C PHE A 56 2.57 27.78 -25.25
N ASN A 57 1.52 27.27 -25.90
CA ASN A 57 0.46 28.06 -26.49
C ASN A 57 -0.86 27.34 -26.29
N SER A 58 -1.66 27.70 -25.29
CA SER A 58 -2.97 27.05 -25.08
C SER A 58 -3.99 27.50 -26.13
N GLY A 59 -4.25 28.81 -26.21
CA GLY A 59 -5.41 29.36 -26.90
C GLY A 59 -6.60 29.42 -25.94
N SER A 60 -7.82 29.20 -26.43
CA SER A 60 -9.02 29.14 -25.59
C SER A 60 -9.63 27.74 -25.60
N GLY A 61 -10.25 27.34 -24.49
CA GLY A 61 -11.13 26.17 -24.43
C GLY A 61 -10.56 24.91 -23.79
N SER A 62 -9.32 24.91 -23.29
CA SER A 62 -8.84 23.85 -22.40
C SER A 62 -9.63 23.83 -21.09
N SER A 63 -9.65 22.67 -20.43
CA SER A 63 -10.16 22.49 -19.08
C SER A 63 -9.25 23.05 -17.97
N ASP A 64 -8.06 23.56 -18.29
CA ASP A 64 -7.18 24.21 -17.32
C ASP A 64 -7.88 25.43 -16.67
N PRO A 65 -8.04 25.45 -15.34
CA PRO A 65 -8.65 26.58 -14.63
C PRO A 65 -7.83 27.87 -14.71
N VAL A 66 -6.54 27.81 -15.08
CA VAL A 66 -5.65 28.98 -15.19
C VAL A 66 -5.74 29.57 -16.60
N GLN A 67 -6.22 30.82 -16.71
CA GLN A 67 -6.39 31.52 -17.98
C GLN A 67 -5.82 32.96 -17.95
N PRO A 68 -5.14 33.43 -19.02
CA PRO A 68 -4.78 32.71 -20.24
C PRO A 68 -3.75 31.60 -19.95
N GLY A 69 -4.02 30.40 -20.45
CA GLY A 69 -3.23 29.21 -20.11
C GLY A 69 -2.05 28.92 -21.03
N SER A 70 -1.23 27.95 -20.62
CA SER A 70 -0.09 27.42 -21.37
C SER A 70 -0.38 25.98 -21.76
N ALA A 71 -0.18 25.60 -23.03
CA ALA A 71 -0.31 24.21 -23.47
C ALA A 71 0.91 23.81 -24.29
N HIS A 72 1.41 22.60 -24.11
CA HIS A 72 2.60 22.12 -24.78
C HIS A 72 2.36 21.90 -26.27
N GLN A 73 2.91 22.79 -27.11
CA GLN A 73 2.74 22.73 -28.56
C GLN A 73 3.84 21.90 -29.23
N THR A 74 3.44 21.06 -30.18
CA THR A 74 4.33 20.25 -31.02
C THR A 74 4.09 20.48 -32.51
N THR A 75 5.12 20.26 -33.33
CA THR A 75 5.05 20.30 -34.81
C THR A 75 6.02 19.30 -35.45
N THR A 76 6.23 19.39 -36.76
CA THR A 76 7.11 18.49 -37.55
C THR A 76 6.57 17.06 -37.60
N TYR A 77 5.24 16.93 -37.70
CA TYR A 77 4.61 15.64 -37.93
C TYR A 77 4.91 15.11 -39.35
N PRO A 78 4.87 13.78 -39.59
CA PRO A 78 5.27 13.18 -40.85
C PRO A 78 4.51 13.73 -42.06
N ALA A 79 5.16 13.66 -43.22
CA ALA A 79 4.51 14.01 -44.49
C ALA A 79 3.34 13.07 -44.80
N GLN A 80 2.42 13.54 -45.64
CA GLN A 80 1.23 12.78 -46.02
C GLN A 80 1.61 11.36 -46.51
N SER A 81 0.86 10.36 -46.07
CA SER A 81 1.05 8.95 -46.47
C SER A 81 2.42 8.35 -46.12
N THR A 82 3.12 8.87 -45.11
CA THR A 82 4.36 8.28 -44.60
C THR A 82 4.34 8.09 -43.07
N ALA A 83 5.08 7.11 -42.57
CA ALA A 83 5.46 6.96 -41.15
C ALA A 83 4.30 6.98 -40.12
N SER A 84 3.14 6.41 -40.47
CA SER A 84 2.00 6.25 -39.55
C SER A 84 2.40 5.64 -38.20
N GLY A 85 1.97 6.25 -37.10
CA GLY A 85 2.15 5.71 -35.75
C GLY A 85 3.58 5.78 -35.21
N THR A 86 4.46 6.56 -35.84
CA THR A 86 5.87 6.72 -35.42
C THR A 86 6.19 8.06 -34.76
N ALA A 87 5.31 9.05 -34.91
CA ALA A 87 5.55 10.43 -34.52
C ALA A 87 4.48 10.95 -33.55
N GLY A 88 4.91 11.62 -32.49
CA GLY A 88 4.03 12.03 -31.41
C GLY A 88 4.78 12.47 -30.16
N ILE A 89 4.13 12.29 -29.01
CA ILE A 89 4.67 12.63 -27.69
C ILE A 89 4.61 11.41 -26.77
N GLN A 90 5.55 11.31 -25.85
CA GLN A 90 5.61 10.31 -24.80
C GLN A 90 5.59 11.00 -23.43
N PHE A 91 4.83 10.43 -22.50
CA PHE A 91 4.81 10.78 -21.09
C PHE A 91 5.28 9.56 -20.28
N ALA A 92 6.42 9.68 -19.61
CA ALA A 92 6.93 8.65 -18.70
C ALA A 92 6.65 9.05 -17.25
N VAL A 93 6.04 8.14 -16.48
CA VAL A 93 5.50 8.38 -15.14
C VAL A 93 5.82 7.20 -14.24
N ASN A 94 6.24 7.49 -13.00
CA ASN A 94 6.44 6.46 -11.99
C ASN A 94 5.12 6.14 -11.30
N THR A 95 4.61 4.91 -11.47
CA THR A 95 3.36 4.43 -10.84
C THR A 95 3.62 3.58 -9.59
N THR A 96 4.85 3.56 -9.04
CA THR A 96 5.19 2.86 -7.80
C THR A 96 4.27 3.27 -6.66
N GLY A 97 3.71 2.28 -5.95
CA GLY A 97 2.73 2.49 -4.89
C GLY A 97 1.29 2.73 -5.36
N PHE A 98 1.01 2.67 -6.66
CA PHE A 98 -0.34 2.85 -7.22
C PHE A 98 -0.77 1.69 -8.12
N GLN A 99 -2.08 1.54 -8.27
CA GLN A 99 -2.74 0.61 -9.20
C GLN A 99 -3.96 1.28 -9.85
N ASN A 100 -4.58 0.61 -10.82
CA ASN A 100 -5.77 1.11 -11.54
C ASN A 100 -5.49 2.44 -12.26
N VAL A 101 -4.41 2.47 -13.04
CA VAL A 101 -3.90 3.69 -13.67
C VAL A 101 -4.87 4.19 -14.76
N ILE A 102 -5.19 5.48 -14.71
CA ILE A 102 -5.98 6.20 -15.72
C ILE A 102 -5.20 7.45 -16.12
N CYS A 103 -5.14 7.74 -17.43
CA CYS A 103 -4.53 8.95 -17.95
C CYS A 103 -5.59 9.84 -18.58
N LYS A 104 -5.54 11.14 -18.31
CA LYS A 104 -6.41 12.16 -18.89
C LYS A 104 -5.57 13.25 -19.52
N PHE A 105 -6.02 13.80 -20.65
CA PHE A 105 -5.38 14.96 -21.26
C PHE A 105 -6.37 15.76 -22.10
N ASP A 106 -6.10 17.04 -22.27
CA ASP A 106 -6.73 17.87 -23.29
C ASP A 106 -5.86 17.88 -24.54
N LEU A 107 -6.49 17.73 -25.71
CA LEU A 107 -5.79 17.77 -27.00
C LEU A 107 -6.46 18.75 -27.94
N ARG A 108 -5.69 19.73 -28.42
CA ARG A 108 -6.07 20.60 -29.53
C ARG A 108 -5.13 20.39 -30.71
N THR A 109 -5.71 20.22 -31.90
CA THR A 109 -4.95 20.05 -33.14
C THR A 109 -5.20 21.20 -34.09
N SER A 110 -4.24 21.55 -34.94
CA SER A 110 -4.47 22.54 -36.01
C SER A 110 -5.32 21.94 -37.14
N ASN A 111 -5.92 22.80 -37.97
CA ASN A 111 -6.77 22.37 -39.09
C ASN A 111 -6.11 21.35 -40.05
N THR A 112 -4.80 21.42 -40.23
CA THR A 112 -4.01 20.59 -41.15
C THR A 112 -3.33 19.39 -40.47
N SER A 113 -3.55 19.19 -39.18
CA SER A 113 -3.03 18.05 -38.43
C SER A 113 -3.81 16.77 -38.71
N SER A 114 -3.29 15.61 -38.29
CA SER A 114 -4.08 14.37 -38.33
C SER A 114 -5.30 14.49 -37.41
N ARG A 115 -6.45 14.03 -37.89
CA ARG A 115 -7.68 13.79 -37.12
C ARG A 115 -7.57 12.55 -36.24
N TRP A 116 -6.60 11.68 -36.50
CA TRP A 116 -6.48 10.37 -35.87
C TRP A 116 -5.20 10.26 -35.06
N TYR A 117 -5.33 9.68 -33.85
CA TYR A 117 -4.20 9.33 -33.01
C TYR A 117 -4.33 7.91 -32.46
N GLN A 118 -3.20 7.28 -32.16
CA GLN A 118 -3.13 5.99 -31.48
C GLN A 118 -2.48 6.19 -30.12
N ILE A 119 -3.01 5.51 -29.10
CA ILE A 119 -2.34 5.40 -27.81
C ILE A 119 -1.41 4.19 -27.84
N LYS A 120 -0.16 4.38 -27.41
CA LYS A 120 0.75 3.27 -27.10
C LYS A 120 1.18 3.32 -25.66
N TYR A 121 1.62 2.20 -25.10
CA TYR A 121 2.19 2.17 -23.76
C TYR A 121 3.33 1.15 -23.65
N THR A 122 4.13 1.31 -22.61
CA THR A 122 5.17 0.37 -22.20
C THR A 122 5.07 0.11 -20.70
N THR A 123 5.46 -1.09 -20.30
CA THR A 123 5.63 -1.49 -18.89
C THR A 123 7.08 -1.84 -18.58
N ASP A 124 7.99 -1.74 -19.55
CA ASP A 124 9.42 -1.99 -19.37
C ASP A 124 10.29 -0.80 -19.76
N GLY A 125 9.68 0.30 -20.23
CA GLY A 125 10.36 1.51 -20.66
C GLY A 125 10.95 1.43 -22.07
N ILE A 126 10.84 0.29 -22.76
CA ILE A 126 11.54 0.02 -24.02
C ILE A 126 10.55 -0.41 -25.11
N ASN A 127 9.72 -1.41 -24.83
CA ASN A 127 8.81 -1.99 -25.80
C ASN A 127 7.43 -1.33 -25.69
N PHE A 128 7.00 -0.68 -26.77
CA PHE A 128 5.70 -0.02 -26.85
C PHE A 128 4.70 -0.86 -27.65
N VAL A 129 3.51 -1.04 -27.10
CA VAL A 129 2.38 -1.73 -27.74
C VAL A 129 1.17 -0.80 -27.84
N ASP A 130 0.33 -1.03 -28.85
CA ASP A 130 -0.88 -0.25 -29.06
C ASP A 130 -1.95 -0.57 -27.99
N LEU A 131 -2.59 0.47 -27.45
CA LEU A 131 -3.77 0.34 -26.60
C LEU A 131 -5.03 0.61 -27.43
N GLY A 132 -5.87 -0.42 -27.59
CA GLY A 132 -7.12 -0.30 -28.35
C GLY A 132 -6.90 0.07 -29.82
N THR A 133 -7.93 0.62 -30.47
CA THR A 133 -7.90 1.05 -31.87
C THR A 133 -7.59 2.54 -32.02
N PRO A 134 -7.18 3.02 -33.21
CA PRO A 134 -7.00 4.44 -33.44
C PRO A 134 -8.24 5.26 -33.08
N VAL A 135 -8.01 6.40 -32.45
CA VAL A 135 -9.03 7.30 -31.96
C VAL A 135 -9.23 8.43 -32.95
N ARG A 136 -10.48 8.62 -33.38
CA ARG A 136 -10.91 9.78 -34.15
C ARG A 136 -11.15 10.96 -33.21
N LEU A 137 -10.55 12.10 -33.50
CA LEU A 137 -10.97 13.36 -32.89
C LEU A 137 -12.31 13.78 -33.50
N GLU A 138 -13.29 13.98 -32.64
CA GLU A 138 -14.67 14.36 -33.01
C GLU A 138 -15.11 15.58 -32.20
N ARG A 139 -15.98 16.40 -32.79
CA ARG A 139 -16.67 17.51 -32.14
C ARG A 139 -18.16 17.29 -32.28
N PHE A 140 -18.84 17.13 -31.14
CA PHE A 140 -20.29 17.12 -31.08
C PHE A 140 -20.77 18.57 -30.90
N ASP A 141 -21.11 19.23 -32.00
CA ASP A 141 -21.94 20.43 -31.94
C ASP A 141 -23.39 20.01 -32.21
N THR A 142 -24.32 20.39 -31.34
CA THR A 142 -25.73 19.99 -31.44
C THR A 142 -26.44 20.57 -32.67
N SER A 143 -25.82 21.50 -33.41
CA SER A 143 -26.39 22.12 -34.60
C SER A 143 -26.01 21.46 -35.92
N ASP A 144 -25.13 20.44 -35.94
CA ASP A 144 -24.60 19.86 -37.17
C ASP A 144 -24.50 18.33 -37.08
N PRO A 145 -24.58 17.58 -38.20
CA PRO A 145 -24.42 16.14 -38.18
C PRO A 145 -23.02 15.75 -37.65
N PRO A 146 -22.93 14.74 -36.76
CA PRO A 146 -21.74 14.46 -35.93
C PRO A 146 -20.44 14.13 -36.68
N ASN A 147 -20.46 13.99 -38.00
CA ASN A 147 -19.33 13.51 -38.79
C ASN A 147 -18.66 14.53 -39.72
N GLU A 148 -19.20 15.75 -39.84
CA GLU A 148 -18.71 16.70 -40.85
C GLU A 148 -18.13 18.00 -40.28
N ILE A 149 -18.17 18.17 -38.95
CA ILE A 149 -17.52 19.31 -38.30
C ILE A 149 -16.04 18.99 -38.13
N GLY A 150 -15.20 19.68 -38.90
CA GLY A 150 -13.75 19.65 -38.67
C GLY A 150 -13.40 19.99 -37.22
N VAL A 151 -12.52 19.20 -36.61
CA VAL A 151 -12.12 19.29 -35.20
C VAL A 151 -10.86 20.12 -34.96
N GLY A 152 -10.29 20.66 -36.04
CA GLY A 152 -9.16 21.57 -35.95
C GLY A 152 -9.52 22.83 -35.15
N ASP A 153 -8.52 23.34 -34.45
CA ASP A 153 -8.56 24.57 -33.66
C ASP A 153 -9.41 24.51 -32.37
N PHE A 154 -9.84 23.31 -31.96
CA PHE A 154 -10.66 23.08 -30.76
C PHE A 154 -9.99 22.10 -29.80
N PHE A 155 -10.19 22.29 -28.49
CA PHE A 155 -9.73 21.34 -27.48
C PHE A 155 -10.73 20.22 -27.27
N SER A 156 -10.32 18.99 -27.56
CA SER A 156 -11.00 17.81 -27.04
C SER A 156 -10.55 17.59 -25.60
N ASN A 157 -11.36 18.06 -24.65
CA ASN A 157 -11.03 18.03 -23.22
C ASN A 157 -11.20 16.64 -22.59
N GLN A 158 -10.41 16.36 -21.56
CA GLN A 158 -10.50 15.18 -20.69
C GLN A 158 -10.54 13.85 -21.46
N ARG A 159 -9.72 13.73 -22.52
CA ARG A 159 -9.51 12.46 -23.22
C ARG A 159 -9.00 11.44 -22.21
N THR A 160 -9.84 10.47 -21.89
CA THR A 160 -9.55 9.46 -20.87
C THR A 160 -9.01 8.21 -21.54
N VAL A 161 -7.90 7.71 -21.02
CA VAL A 161 -7.24 6.47 -21.42
C VAL A 161 -7.17 5.58 -20.19
N ASP A 162 -7.81 4.42 -20.28
CA ASP A 162 -7.92 3.48 -19.18
C ASP A 162 -6.85 2.38 -19.29
N PHE A 163 -5.94 2.33 -18.33
CA PHE A 163 -4.90 1.30 -18.21
C PHE A 163 -5.19 0.29 -17.09
N THR A 164 -6.40 0.29 -16.50
CA THR A 164 -6.79 -0.67 -15.46
C THR A 164 -6.72 -2.13 -15.95
N GLY A 165 -6.91 -2.34 -17.26
CA GLY A 165 -6.71 -3.63 -17.93
C GLY A 165 -5.23 -4.02 -18.17
N VAL A 166 -4.27 -3.23 -17.68
CA VAL A 166 -2.81 -3.47 -17.83
C VAL A 166 -2.18 -3.67 -16.45
N PRO A 167 -2.24 -4.87 -15.85
CA PRO A 167 -1.71 -5.12 -14.50
C PRO A 167 -0.23 -4.79 -14.35
N ALA A 168 0.57 -5.03 -15.40
CA ALA A 168 2.00 -4.72 -15.41
C ALA A 168 2.31 -3.21 -15.41
N GLY A 169 1.31 -2.34 -15.61
CA GLY A 169 1.43 -0.89 -15.43
C GLY A 169 1.27 -0.42 -13.99
N ASN A 170 0.77 -1.28 -13.09
CA ASN A 170 0.67 -0.97 -11.66
C ASN A 170 2.03 -1.10 -10.98
N ASN A 171 2.27 -0.29 -9.94
CA ASN A 171 3.49 -0.31 -9.14
C ASN A 171 4.78 -0.30 -9.96
N ASN A 172 4.84 0.51 -11.03
CA ASN A 172 5.87 0.39 -12.05
C ASN A 172 6.60 1.72 -12.30
N PRO A 173 7.90 1.82 -11.99
CA PRO A 173 8.67 3.03 -12.22
C PRO A 173 8.98 3.30 -13.71
N ASN A 174 8.79 2.32 -14.58
CA ASN A 174 9.12 2.38 -16.01
C ASN A 174 7.88 2.56 -16.90
N PHE A 175 6.71 2.82 -16.33
CA PHE A 175 5.49 3.01 -17.11
C PHE A 175 5.57 4.29 -17.95
N ALA A 176 5.17 4.18 -19.21
CA ALA A 176 5.01 5.35 -20.07
C ALA A 176 3.91 5.11 -21.10
N PHE A 177 3.27 6.19 -21.54
CA PHE A 177 2.33 6.16 -22.66
C PHE A 177 2.70 7.18 -23.73
N GLN A 178 2.30 6.90 -24.97
CA GLN A 178 2.53 7.73 -26.14
C GLN A 178 1.21 8.09 -26.78
N VAL A 179 1.14 9.30 -27.32
CA VAL A 179 0.06 9.75 -28.21
C VAL A 179 0.69 10.05 -29.57
N VAL A 180 0.43 9.19 -30.55
CA VAL A 180 1.06 9.28 -31.89
C VAL A 180 0.04 9.54 -32.98
N SER A 181 0.43 10.33 -33.99
CA SER A 181 -0.41 10.53 -35.18
C SER A 181 -0.42 9.28 -36.05
N VAL A 182 -1.60 8.86 -36.49
CA VAL A 182 -1.78 7.71 -37.38
C VAL A 182 -2.60 8.07 -38.60
N PHE A 183 -2.46 7.27 -39.66
CA PHE A 183 -3.39 7.28 -40.79
C PHE A 183 -4.82 7.01 -40.34
N SER A 184 -5.78 7.44 -41.16
CA SER A 184 -7.18 7.08 -40.95
C SER A 184 -7.33 5.55 -41.06
N PRO A 185 -7.89 4.86 -40.05
CA PRO A 185 -8.15 3.42 -40.11
C PRO A 185 -9.35 3.08 -41.00
N VAL A 186 -10.03 4.09 -41.55
CA VAL A 186 -11.15 3.97 -42.47
C VAL A 186 -10.88 4.77 -43.75
N ALA A 187 -11.43 4.32 -44.87
CA ALA A 187 -11.34 5.06 -46.13
C ALA A 187 -12.03 6.43 -46.01
N PHE A 188 -11.49 7.44 -46.68
CA PHE A 188 -12.06 8.79 -46.69
C PHE A 188 -11.78 9.54 -48.00
N THR A 189 -12.58 10.56 -48.27
CA THR A 189 -12.32 11.53 -49.35
C THR A 189 -11.72 12.79 -48.74
N GLU A 190 -10.58 13.24 -49.26
CA GLU A 190 -10.04 14.57 -48.93
C GLU A 190 -10.78 15.63 -49.75
N PHE A 191 -11.52 16.51 -49.09
CA PHE A 191 -12.39 17.46 -49.79
C PHE A 191 -11.63 18.57 -50.54
N VAL A 192 -10.41 18.91 -50.14
CA VAL A 192 -9.61 19.95 -50.83
C VAL A 192 -9.16 19.48 -52.22
N SER A 193 -8.73 18.23 -52.34
CA SER A 193 -8.20 17.67 -53.59
C SER A 193 -9.18 16.75 -54.33
N SER A 194 -10.30 16.38 -53.69
CA SER A 194 -11.22 15.32 -54.12
C SER A 194 -10.56 13.94 -54.26
N THR A 195 -9.42 13.72 -53.59
CA THR A 195 -8.71 12.44 -53.61
C THR A 195 -9.39 11.45 -52.67
N ASN A 196 -9.64 10.24 -53.15
CA ASN A 196 -10.10 9.12 -52.33
C ASN A 196 -8.90 8.35 -51.80
N TYR A 197 -8.78 8.26 -50.47
CA TYR A 197 -7.79 7.44 -49.81
C TYR A 197 -8.44 6.17 -49.26
N LEU A 198 -7.78 5.03 -49.47
CA LEU A 198 -8.15 3.78 -48.81
C LEU A 198 -7.81 3.86 -47.31
N GLU A 199 -8.36 2.92 -46.54
CA GLU A 199 -8.01 2.75 -45.12
C GLU A 199 -6.51 2.52 -44.92
N ASN A 200 -5.96 3.08 -43.86
CA ASN A 200 -4.56 2.91 -43.45
C ASN A 200 -3.52 3.36 -44.50
N VAL A 201 -3.83 4.35 -45.36
CA VAL A 201 -2.88 4.84 -46.38
C VAL A 201 -2.53 6.33 -46.24
N ALA A 202 -3.36 7.12 -45.55
CA ALA A 202 -3.18 8.57 -45.49
C ALA A 202 -3.67 9.17 -44.17
N TYR A 203 -3.10 10.32 -43.79
CA TYR A 203 -3.61 11.12 -42.68
C TYR A 203 -4.84 11.90 -43.16
N GLU A 204 -5.95 11.75 -42.45
CA GLU A 204 -7.11 12.61 -42.64
C GLU A 204 -6.90 13.90 -41.85
N ALA A 205 -7.05 15.05 -42.52
CA ALA A 205 -6.89 16.35 -41.85
C ALA A 205 -7.98 16.57 -40.78
N ALA A 206 -7.61 17.18 -39.66
CA ALA A 206 -8.51 17.56 -38.58
C ALA A 206 -9.70 18.38 -39.12
N ARG A 207 -9.49 19.24 -40.12
CA ARG A 207 -10.53 19.99 -40.83
C ARG A 207 -10.88 19.48 -42.23
N ASN A 208 -10.92 18.15 -42.41
CA ASN A 208 -11.53 17.52 -43.58
C ASN A 208 -13.07 17.55 -43.47
N ARG A 209 -13.73 18.55 -44.05
CA ARG A 209 -15.20 18.75 -44.00
C ARG A 209 -15.80 18.92 -45.38
N GLY A 210 -17.07 18.55 -45.53
CA GLY A 210 -17.78 18.56 -46.80
C GLY A 210 -17.90 19.95 -47.46
N PRO A 211 -18.20 19.99 -48.77
CA PRO A 211 -18.52 21.24 -49.46
C PRO A 211 -19.70 21.95 -48.79
N GLY A 212 -19.63 23.28 -48.66
CA GLY A 212 -20.70 24.08 -48.04
C GLY A 212 -20.62 24.22 -46.52
N LEU A 213 -19.77 23.44 -45.84
CA LEU A 213 -19.58 23.51 -44.38
C LEU A 213 -18.44 24.46 -43.94
N GLY A 214 -17.99 25.32 -44.85
CA GLY A 214 -16.92 26.32 -44.69
C GLY A 214 -15.53 25.86 -45.17
N THR A 215 -14.49 26.70 -45.01
CA THR A 215 -13.08 26.42 -45.37
C THR A 215 -12.61 24.99 -45.05
N GLN A 216 -12.20 24.24 -46.06
CA GLN A 216 -11.62 22.91 -45.93
C GLN A 216 -10.10 22.99 -45.71
N SER A 217 -9.49 21.90 -45.22
CA SER A 217 -8.03 21.79 -45.11
C SER A 217 -7.55 20.41 -45.53
N ALA A 218 -6.40 20.37 -46.20
CA ALA A 218 -5.65 19.16 -46.50
C ALA A 218 -4.65 18.89 -45.36
N TYR A 219 -4.22 17.63 -45.23
CA TYR A 219 -3.20 17.30 -44.24
C TYR A 219 -1.86 17.91 -44.64
N ALA A 220 -1.17 18.55 -43.68
CA ALA A 220 0.14 19.15 -43.88
C ALA A 220 1.01 19.04 -42.60
N GLY A 221 0.81 17.99 -41.79
CA GLY A 221 1.49 17.77 -40.51
C GLY A 221 0.87 18.59 -39.36
N GLY A 222 0.77 19.91 -39.56
CA GLY A 222 0.15 20.82 -38.59
C GLY A 222 0.83 20.82 -37.21
N THR A 223 0.09 21.23 -36.18
CA THR A 223 0.55 21.32 -34.79
C THR A 223 -0.45 20.67 -33.83
N TRP A 224 0.03 20.00 -32.78
CA TRP A 224 -0.79 19.56 -31.65
C TRP A 224 -0.46 20.37 -30.39
N ARG A 225 -1.40 20.45 -29.47
CA ARG A 225 -1.28 21.11 -28.16
C ARG A 225 -1.86 20.20 -27.10
N PHE A 226 -1.05 19.86 -26.12
CA PHE A 226 -1.45 19.08 -24.97
C PHE A 226 -1.59 20.00 -23.76
N ASP A 227 -2.68 19.82 -23.02
CA ASP A 227 -2.93 20.56 -21.78
C ASP A 227 -3.51 19.59 -20.72
N MET A 228 -3.41 19.95 -19.45
CA MET A 228 -3.98 19.17 -18.33
C MET A 228 -3.71 17.66 -18.37
N VAL A 229 -2.46 17.27 -18.69
CA VAL A 229 -2.07 15.85 -18.72
C VAL A 229 -1.99 15.34 -17.29
N THR A 230 -2.94 14.51 -16.89
CA THR A 230 -3.11 14.02 -15.52
C THR A 230 -3.10 12.51 -15.49
N ILE A 231 -2.21 11.92 -14.70
CA ILE A 231 -2.15 10.49 -14.44
C ILE A 231 -2.69 10.28 -13.04
N GLU A 232 -3.69 9.41 -12.94
CA GLU A 232 -4.41 9.08 -11.73
C GLU A 232 -4.30 7.58 -11.46
N GLY A 233 -4.39 7.19 -10.19
CA GLY A 233 -4.49 5.80 -9.78
C GLY A 233 -4.91 5.68 -8.32
N THR A 234 -5.33 4.50 -7.91
CA THR A 234 -5.61 4.22 -6.49
C THR A 234 -4.33 3.76 -5.81
N VAL A 235 -4.07 4.21 -4.57
CA VAL A 235 -2.95 3.68 -3.78
C VAL A 235 -3.03 2.15 -3.72
N LEU A 236 -1.91 1.50 -4.00
CA LEU A 236 -1.75 0.07 -3.83
C LEU A 236 -1.76 -0.22 -2.32
N SER A 237 -2.91 -0.66 -1.81
CA SER A 237 -3.01 -1.14 -0.43
C SER A 237 -2.43 -2.55 -0.38
N VAL A 238 -1.24 -2.69 0.21
CA VAL A 238 -0.81 -4.00 0.73
C VAL A 238 -1.71 -4.31 1.93
N ALA A 239 -2.14 -5.57 2.07
CA ALA A 239 -2.88 -5.99 3.25
C ALA A 239 -2.00 -5.75 4.49
N ALA A 240 -2.58 -5.21 5.56
CA ALA A 240 -1.83 -5.04 6.80
C ALA A 240 -1.35 -6.41 7.31
N PRO A 241 -0.12 -6.51 7.85
CA PRO A 241 0.35 -7.74 8.46
C PRO A 241 -0.60 -8.12 9.59
N SER A 242 -1.04 -9.38 9.60
CA SER A 242 -1.87 -9.95 10.66
C SER A 242 -0.98 -10.74 11.61
N LEU A 243 -1.04 -10.42 12.91
CA LEU A 243 -0.43 -11.26 13.93
C LEU A 243 -1.27 -12.55 14.05
N VAL A 244 -0.64 -13.70 13.81
CA VAL A 244 -1.32 -15.01 13.85
C VAL A 244 -0.97 -15.83 15.07
N ASN A 245 0.21 -15.61 15.66
CA ASN A 245 0.63 -16.29 16.88
C ASN A 245 1.67 -15.45 17.64
N ALA A 246 1.67 -15.56 18.96
CA ALA A 246 2.67 -14.94 19.82
C ALA A 246 2.97 -15.86 20.99
N ARG A 247 4.25 -16.14 21.23
CA ARG A 247 4.69 -17.07 22.29
C ARG A 247 5.95 -16.57 22.98
N PRO A 248 6.15 -16.89 24.27
CA PRO A 248 7.45 -16.69 24.89
C PRO A 248 8.54 -17.51 24.22
N TYR A 249 9.76 -17.00 24.29
CA TYR A 249 10.97 -17.65 23.81
C TYR A 249 12.03 -17.60 24.90
N HIS A 250 12.42 -18.77 25.43
CA HIS A 250 13.43 -18.87 26.49
C HIS A 250 14.83 -18.76 25.90
N ASN A 251 15.30 -17.53 25.67
CA ASN A 251 16.50 -17.25 24.86
C ASN A 251 17.76 -18.02 25.33
N SER A 252 17.91 -18.21 26.64
CA SER A 252 19.05 -18.92 27.23
C SER A 252 18.84 -20.42 27.42
N PHE A 253 17.69 -20.99 27.03
CA PHE A 253 17.50 -22.44 26.98
C PHE A 253 18.48 -23.07 25.99
N ALA A 254 19.09 -24.20 26.36
CA ALA A 254 20.12 -24.85 25.54
C ALA A 254 19.56 -25.74 24.41
N GLY A 255 18.29 -26.15 24.49
CA GLY A 255 17.67 -26.97 23.46
C GLY A 255 17.40 -26.23 22.15
N LEU A 256 17.05 -27.00 21.11
CA LEU A 256 16.85 -26.51 19.76
C LEU A 256 15.60 -25.63 19.63
N ASP A 257 14.47 -26.11 20.14
CA ASP A 257 13.25 -25.31 20.23
C ASP A 257 13.19 -24.62 21.59
N LYS A 258 13.09 -23.29 21.56
CA LYS A 258 13.04 -22.46 22.77
C LYS A 258 11.68 -21.79 22.96
N VAL A 259 10.70 -22.08 22.08
CA VAL A 259 9.36 -21.53 22.20
C VAL A 259 8.62 -22.25 23.32
N ASP A 260 7.98 -21.47 24.21
CA ASP A 260 7.09 -22.03 25.23
C ASP A 260 5.66 -22.13 24.70
N SER A 261 5.28 -23.33 24.29
CA SER A 261 3.94 -23.58 23.73
C SER A 261 2.83 -23.64 24.78
N SER A 262 3.18 -23.76 26.07
CA SER A 262 2.22 -23.82 27.18
C SER A 262 1.78 -22.45 27.67
N VAL A 263 2.45 -21.39 27.22
CA VAL A 263 2.17 -20.01 27.60
C VAL A 263 1.70 -19.23 26.38
N SER A 264 0.64 -18.45 26.53
CA SER A 264 0.12 -17.56 25.50
C SER A 264 0.14 -16.12 25.98
N LEU A 265 0.51 -15.20 25.10
CA LEU A 265 0.32 -13.78 25.36
C LEU A 265 -1.17 -13.46 25.21
N ILE A 266 -1.71 -12.61 26.09
CA ILE A 266 -3.05 -12.08 25.90
C ILE A 266 -2.97 -11.02 24.81
N GLN A 267 -3.67 -11.23 23.69
CA GLN A 267 -3.93 -10.20 22.72
C GLN A 267 -5.20 -9.44 23.09
N ARG A 268 -5.08 -8.12 23.29
CA ARG A 268 -6.22 -7.27 23.59
C ARG A 268 -7.25 -7.34 22.47
N GLY A 269 -8.49 -7.63 22.82
CA GLY A 269 -9.60 -7.82 21.89
C GLY A 269 -10.88 -7.12 22.30
N ALA A 270 -12.00 -7.53 21.73
CA ALA A 270 -13.31 -6.92 21.98
C ALA A 270 -13.86 -7.14 23.40
N ASN A 271 -13.31 -8.12 24.12
CA ASN A 271 -13.73 -8.45 25.47
C ASN A 271 -12.58 -8.17 26.45
N LEU A 272 -12.97 -7.80 27.66
CA LEU A 272 -12.03 -7.75 28.78
C LEU A 272 -11.54 -9.16 29.11
N GLN A 273 -10.25 -9.30 29.39
CA GLN A 273 -9.59 -10.57 29.67
C GLN A 273 -8.78 -10.47 30.96
N THR A 274 -8.98 -11.40 31.87
CA THR A 274 -8.17 -11.52 33.08
C THR A 274 -6.99 -12.44 32.80
N VAL A 275 -5.80 -12.05 33.24
CA VAL A 275 -4.60 -12.89 33.19
C VAL A 275 -4.84 -14.13 34.02
N GLU A 276 -4.66 -15.29 33.40
CA GLU A 276 -4.67 -16.58 34.05
C GLU A 276 -3.26 -17.16 34.09
N LEU A 277 -3.12 -18.31 34.75
CA LEU A 277 -1.83 -18.99 34.87
C LEU A 277 -1.17 -19.19 33.50
N GLU A 278 -1.91 -19.56 32.46
CA GLU A 278 -1.41 -19.75 31.09
C GLU A 278 -0.80 -18.50 30.42
N ASN A 279 -0.90 -17.32 31.03
CA ASN A 279 -0.37 -16.08 30.48
C ASN A 279 0.85 -15.53 31.24
N ILE A 280 1.38 -16.30 32.20
CA ILE A 280 2.56 -15.90 32.97
C ILE A 280 3.70 -16.91 32.84
N ILE A 281 4.95 -16.47 32.85
CA ILE A 281 6.14 -17.33 32.83
C ILE A 281 6.70 -17.51 34.25
N SER A 282 7.17 -18.72 34.56
CA SER A 282 7.74 -19.09 35.87
C SER A 282 9.27 -19.15 35.91
N SER A 283 9.96 -18.98 34.78
CA SER A 283 11.40 -19.19 34.65
C SER A 283 12.25 -18.27 35.54
N SER A 284 13.45 -18.71 35.91
CA SER A 284 14.49 -17.88 36.51
C SER A 284 15.04 -16.83 35.54
N GLN A 285 14.85 -17.02 34.23
CA GLN A 285 15.42 -16.17 33.18
C GLN A 285 14.64 -14.87 32.96
N GLY A 286 13.47 -14.66 33.60
CA GLY A 286 12.61 -13.53 33.26
C GLY A 286 11.86 -13.76 31.94
N ILE A 287 11.23 -12.69 31.45
CA ILE A 287 10.86 -12.58 30.04
C ILE A 287 12.14 -12.16 29.29
N ASN A 288 12.85 -13.13 28.71
CA ASN A 288 14.08 -12.89 27.94
C ASN A 288 13.92 -13.09 26.43
N GLY A 289 12.71 -13.43 25.98
CA GLY A 289 12.40 -13.48 24.56
C GLY A 289 10.92 -13.69 24.28
N VAL A 290 10.49 -13.22 23.11
CA VAL A 290 9.15 -13.39 22.56
C VAL A 290 9.28 -13.61 21.05
N VAL A 291 8.50 -14.55 20.51
CA VAL A 291 8.28 -14.69 19.07
C VAL A 291 6.90 -14.17 18.71
N LEU A 292 6.82 -13.37 17.64
CA LEU A 292 5.60 -12.86 17.04
C LEU A 292 5.56 -13.34 15.59
N ASP A 293 4.53 -14.10 15.23
CA ASP A 293 4.37 -14.71 13.92
C ASP A 293 3.31 -13.93 13.10
N PHE A 294 3.62 -13.59 11.85
CA PHE A 294 2.79 -12.77 10.96
C PHE A 294 2.56 -13.43 9.59
N ASP A 295 1.34 -13.34 9.06
CA ASP A 295 0.98 -13.98 7.76
C ASP A 295 1.47 -13.20 6.52
N ASN A 296 1.86 -11.92 6.68
CA ASN A 296 2.25 -11.03 5.57
C ASN A 296 3.21 -9.91 6.02
N LEU A 297 4.36 -10.23 6.64
CA LEU A 297 5.34 -9.21 7.07
C LEU A 297 6.61 -9.28 6.20
N GLU A 298 6.66 -8.45 5.15
CA GLU A 298 7.79 -8.42 4.22
C GLU A 298 9.07 -7.89 4.85
N ASN A 299 8.97 -6.79 5.62
CA ASN A 299 10.09 -6.18 6.30
C ASN A 299 9.76 -5.85 7.76
N LEU A 300 10.73 -6.03 8.67
CA LEU A 300 10.57 -5.65 10.07
C LEU A 300 10.26 -4.15 10.22
N ASN A 301 10.78 -3.31 9.33
CA ASN A 301 10.55 -1.87 9.34
C ASN A 301 9.14 -1.46 8.90
N ASP A 302 8.33 -2.39 8.37
CA ASP A 302 6.94 -2.11 8.01
C ASP A 302 6.07 -1.95 9.28
N ILE A 303 6.54 -2.46 10.41
CA ILE A 303 5.89 -2.33 11.71
C ILE A 303 6.76 -1.53 12.68
N THR A 304 6.11 -0.84 13.61
CA THR A 304 6.75 -0.27 14.80
C THR A 304 6.35 -1.09 16.02
N LEU A 305 7.32 -1.44 16.86
CA LEU A 305 7.10 -2.16 18.11
C LEU A 305 7.35 -1.22 19.29
N GLU A 306 6.35 -1.04 20.15
CA GLU A 306 6.49 -0.31 21.41
C GLU A 306 6.43 -1.28 22.60
N TYR A 307 7.27 -1.04 23.60
CA TYR A 307 7.39 -1.89 24.78
C TYR A 307 7.08 -1.11 26.06
N LYS A 308 6.12 -1.59 26.84
CA LYS A 308 5.77 -1.04 28.15
C LYS A 308 5.86 -2.14 29.21
N TRP A 309 6.07 -1.77 30.46
CA TRP A 309 6.07 -2.72 31.57
C TRP A 309 5.32 -2.23 32.80
N SER A 310 4.69 -3.15 33.52
CA SER A 310 4.11 -2.84 34.82
C SER A 310 5.21 -2.55 35.85
N PRO A 311 4.89 -1.91 36.98
CA PRO A 311 5.70 -2.04 38.19
C PRO A 311 5.88 -3.52 38.57
N GLU A 312 6.93 -3.81 39.34
CA GLU A 312 7.15 -5.17 39.86
C GLU A 312 6.17 -5.54 40.96
N ASN A 313 5.90 -6.83 41.06
CA ASN A 313 5.15 -7.48 42.12
C ASN A 313 3.70 -6.98 42.23
N VAL A 314 3.27 -6.54 43.41
CA VAL A 314 1.92 -6.01 43.63
C VAL A 314 1.89 -4.53 43.30
N PHE A 315 1.00 -4.16 42.39
CA PHE A 315 0.75 -2.81 41.94
C PHE A 315 -0.74 -2.53 41.75
N ALA A 316 -1.09 -1.25 41.72
CA ALA A 316 -2.45 -0.77 41.40
C ALA A 316 -2.48 0.12 40.15
N ASP A 317 -1.32 0.39 39.54
CA ASP A 317 -1.15 1.23 38.38
C ASP A 317 -1.91 0.67 37.15
N PRO A 318 -2.77 1.48 36.52
CA PRO A 318 -3.47 1.06 35.31
C PRO A 318 -2.47 0.91 34.14
N ILE A 319 -2.82 0.07 33.16
CA ILE A 319 -1.98 -0.21 31.98
C ILE A 319 -1.50 1.08 31.27
N GLY A 320 -2.36 2.10 31.18
CA GLY A 320 -2.02 3.36 30.51
C GLY A 320 -0.92 4.19 31.19
N THR A 321 -0.58 3.91 32.45
CA THR A 321 0.49 4.61 33.19
C THR A 321 1.80 3.83 33.24
N TRP A 322 1.85 2.65 32.63
CA TRP A 322 3.04 1.82 32.60
C TRP A 322 4.23 2.51 31.94
N GLY A 323 5.41 2.32 32.52
CA GLY A 323 6.66 2.90 32.03
C GLY A 323 7.13 2.24 30.74
N ASN A 324 8.07 2.88 30.05
CA ASN A 324 8.78 2.25 28.93
C ASN A 324 9.60 1.07 29.45
N ALA A 325 9.42 -0.09 28.82
CA ALA A 325 10.30 -1.23 29.06
C ALA A 325 11.66 -0.98 28.39
N ILE A 326 12.67 -1.73 28.83
CA ILE A 326 13.94 -1.78 28.13
C ILE A 326 13.73 -2.37 26.72
N ALA A 327 14.38 -1.78 25.72
CA ALA A 327 14.34 -2.30 24.36
C ALA A 327 15.00 -3.69 24.29
N PRO A 328 14.56 -4.58 23.37
CA PRO A 328 15.26 -5.83 23.10
C PRO A 328 16.73 -5.59 22.74
N GLU A 329 17.61 -6.51 23.13
CA GLU A 329 19.01 -6.55 22.66
C GLU A 329 19.09 -6.96 21.19
N SER A 330 18.09 -7.72 20.72
CA SER A 330 17.96 -8.13 19.32
C SER A 330 16.50 -8.21 18.90
N SER A 331 16.23 -7.75 17.67
CA SER A 331 14.96 -7.88 16.97
C SER A 331 15.24 -8.32 15.53
N THR A 332 14.81 -9.52 15.15
CA THR A 332 15.10 -10.09 13.82
C THR A 332 13.85 -10.66 13.18
N LEU A 333 13.70 -10.45 11.87
CA LEU A 333 12.71 -11.13 11.04
C LEU A 333 13.30 -12.41 10.45
N GLN A 334 12.58 -13.52 10.60
CA GLN A 334 12.93 -14.84 10.09
C GLN A 334 11.80 -15.30 9.17
N SER A 335 12.04 -15.23 7.86
CA SER A 335 11.01 -15.55 6.88
C SER A 335 10.61 -17.03 6.92
N ASN A 336 9.31 -17.31 6.87
CA ASN A 336 8.72 -18.66 6.92
C ASN A 336 9.12 -19.53 8.13
N ALA A 337 9.61 -18.93 9.22
CA ALA A 337 10.04 -19.64 10.42
C ALA A 337 8.97 -19.72 11.53
N GLY A 338 7.82 -19.06 11.32
CA GLY A 338 6.70 -18.98 12.24
C GLY A 338 5.72 -20.14 12.11
N GLN A 339 4.66 -20.10 12.93
CA GLN A 339 3.57 -21.07 12.88
C GLN A 339 2.98 -21.19 11.46
N ALA A 340 2.85 -22.42 10.97
CA ALA A 340 2.30 -22.72 9.64
C ALA A 340 3.04 -22.04 8.46
N GLY A 341 4.31 -21.68 8.63
CA GLY A 341 5.10 -21.02 7.58
C GLY A 341 4.93 -19.50 7.53
N SER A 342 4.33 -18.89 8.55
CA SER A 342 4.32 -17.44 8.74
C SER A 342 5.73 -16.87 8.97
N ASP A 343 5.87 -15.55 8.85
CA ASP A 343 7.13 -14.86 9.13
C ASP A 343 7.26 -14.56 10.62
N ARG A 344 8.42 -14.85 11.20
CA ARG A 344 8.65 -14.74 12.64
C ARG A 344 9.52 -13.54 12.98
N VAL A 345 8.99 -12.63 13.80
CA VAL A 345 9.78 -11.64 14.51
C VAL A 345 10.23 -12.24 15.84
N LEU A 346 11.54 -12.43 15.99
CA LEU A 346 12.18 -12.87 17.24
C LEU A 346 12.73 -11.66 17.98
N LEU A 347 12.27 -11.46 19.20
CA LEU A 347 12.71 -10.42 20.13
C LEU A 347 13.43 -11.09 21.30
N THR A 348 14.62 -10.60 21.68
CA THR A 348 15.35 -11.12 22.84
C THR A 348 15.89 -10.02 23.74
N TRP A 349 15.91 -10.31 25.04
CA TRP A 349 16.45 -9.45 26.10
C TRP A 349 17.47 -10.24 26.93
N ALA A 350 18.27 -9.53 27.70
CA ALA A 350 19.12 -10.13 28.72
C ALA A 350 18.28 -10.89 29.77
N ASN A 351 18.84 -11.97 30.33
CA ASN A 351 18.18 -12.71 31.41
C ASN A 351 17.89 -11.80 32.61
N GLY A 352 16.69 -11.90 33.15
CA GLY A 352 16.23 -11.14 34.31
C GLY A 352 15.92 -9.66 34.02
N ALA A 353 16.08 -9.18 32.78
CA ALA A 353 15.81 -7.79 32.42
C ALA A 353 14.33 -7.40 32.68
N ILE A 354 13.42 -8.36 32.49
CA ILE A 354 12.00 -8.20 32.74
C ILE A 354 11.55 -9.36 33.64
N ALA A 355 11.52 -9.13 34.95
CA ALA A 355 11.13 -10.13 35.93
C ALA A 355 10.08 -9.59 36.89
N ASN A 356 9.24 -10.51 37.39
CA ASN A 356 8.20 -10.27 38.39
C ASN A 356 7.25 -9.11 38.03
N ARG A 357 6.89 -9.01 36.76
CA ARG A 357 6.08 -7.93 36.20
C ARG A 357 5.44 -8.37 34.88
N TYR A 358 4.62 -7.50 34.29
CA TYR A 358 4.07 -7.68 32.96
C TYR A 358 4.85 -6.88 31.90
N LEU A 359 5.02 -7.48 30.72
CA LEU A 359 5.43 -6.83 29.49
C LEU A 359 4.19 -6.60 28.61
N CYS A 360 4.07 -5.40 28.06
CA CYS A 360 3.16 -5.07 26.98
C CYS A 360 3.95 -4.78 25.70
N ILE A 361 3.56 -5.45 24.61
CA ILE A 361 4.12 -5.24 23.26
C ILE A 361 3.00 -4.72 22.38
N ARG A 362 3.14 -3.49 21.90
CA ARG A 362 2.23 -2.90 20.91
C ARG A 362 2.84 -2.97 19.52
N VAL A 363 2.09 -3.49 18.57
CA VAL A 363 2.46 -3.61 17.16
C VAL A 363 1.67 -2.58 16.37
N ILE A 364 2.38 -1.70 15.66
CA ILE A 364 1.81 -0.57 14.93
C ILE A 364 2.17 -0.72 13.45
N TYR A 365 1.18 -0.62 12.56
CA TYR A 365 1.35 -0.60 11.10
C TYR A 365 0.69 0.65 10.54
N ASN A 366 1.42 1.46 9.76
CA ASN A 366 0.95 2.72 9.19
C ASN A 366 0.27 3.65 10.23
N GLY A 367 0.85 3.74 11.43
CA GLY A 367 0.33 4.56 12.54
C GLY A 367 -0.86 3.97 13.30
N ASN A 368 -1.39 2.82 12.88
CA ASN A 368 -2.50 2.15 13.55
C ASN A 368 -2.01 0.97 14.39
N THR A 369 -2.52 0.84 15.61
CA THR A 369 -2.25 -0.35 16.43
C THR A 369 -2.98 -1.55 15.85
N ILE A 370 -2.23 -2.57 15.43
CA ILE A 370 -2.77 -3.82 14.87
C ILE A 370 -2.78 -4.96 15.90
N ALA A 371 -1.95 -4.88 16.93
CA ALA A 371 -1.98 -5.79 18.08
C ALA A 371 -1.43 -5.11 19.34
N GLU A 372 -1.97 -5.49 20.50
CA GLU A 372 -1.44 -5.12 21.81
C GLU A 372 -1.44 -6.38 22.68
N LEU A 373 -0.24 -6.82 23.07
CA LEU A 373 0.01 -8.13 23.66
C LEU A 373 0.52 -8.00 25.09
N TYR A 374 0.07 -8.86 25.98
CA TYR A 374 0.46 -8.86 27.40
C TYR A 374 1.04 -10.21 27.82
N LEU A 375 2.19 -10.18 28.49
CA LEU A 375 2.88 -11.35 29.02
C LEU A 375 3.29 -11.09 30.46
N GLY A 376 2.87 -11.95 31.39
CA GLY A 376 3.32 -11.86 32.77
C GLY A 376 4.54 -12.72 33.06
N HIS A 377 5.19 -12.43 34.17
CA HIS A 377 6.23 -13.28 34.72
C HIS A 377 6.22 -13.23 36.24
N LEU A 378 6.19 -14.38 36.90
CA LEU A 378 6.43 -14.52 38.34
C LEU A 378 7.24 -15.79 38.59
N ARG A 379 8.49 -15.65 39.03
CA ARG A 379 9.43 -16.78 39.15
C ARG A 379 8.92 -17.83 40.12
N GLY A 380 8.72 -19.05 39.62
CA GLY A 380 8.28 -20.21 40.40
C GLY A 380 6.76 -20.37 40.55
N GLU A 381 5.93 -19.56 39.87
CA GLU A 381 4.46 -19.67 39.98
C GLU A 381 3.91 -20.85 39.16
N MET A 382 3.11 -21.70 39.80
CA MET A 382 2.57 -22.96 39.26
C MET A 382 1.08 -23.15 39.52
N THR A 383 0.47 -22.43 40.47
CA THR A 383 -0.84 -22.77 41.02
C THR A 383 -1.95 -21.80 40.65
N GLY A 384 -1.60 -20.62 40.15
CA GLY A 384 -2.54 -19.65 39.60
C GLY A 384 -3.01 -18.62 40.62
N ALA A 385 -3.88 -17.72 40.18
CA ALA A 385 -4.26 -16.57 40.97
C ALA A 385 -5.32 -16.91 42.04
N SER A 386 -5.24 -16.23 43.16
CA SER A 386 -6.27 -16.19 44.20
C SER A 386 -6.33 -14.80 44.82
N GLY A 387 -7.55 -14.30 45.06
CA GLY A 387 -7.73 -12.97 45.65
C GLY A 387 -7.17 -11.81 44.80
N GLY A 388 -7.16 -11.96 43.47
CA GLY A 388 -6.67 -10.94 42.54
C GLY A 388 -5.13 -10.85 42.44
N LYS A 389 -4.42 -11.90 42.87
CA LYS A 389 -2.96 -11.98 42.81
C LYS A 389 -2.51 -13.39 42.47
N PHE A 390 -1.37 -13.50 41.80
CA PHE A 390 -0.55 -14.71 41.82
C PHE A 390 0.38 -14.64 43.03
N THR A 391 0.55 -15.74 43.75
CA THR A 391 1.36 -15.79 44.97
C THR A 391 2.13 -17.08 45.00
N ILE A 392 3.45 -17.02 45.18
CA ILE A 392 4.25 -18.23 45.34
C ILE A 392 3.96 -18.86 46.70
N LEU A 393 3.33 -20.03 46.68
CA LEU A 393 2.93 -20.82 47.82
C LEU A 393 3.76 -22.09 47.94
N VAL A 394 3.55 -22.81 49.04
CA VAL A 394 4.10 -24.17 49.21
C VAL A 394 3.54 -25.12 48.15
N GLY A 395 2.33 -24.86 47.63
CA GLY A 395 1.73 -25.62 46.53
C GLY A 395 2.60 -25.64 45.27
N ASP A 396 3.24 -24.52 44.94
CA ASP A 396 4.09 -24.41 43.76
C ASP A 396 5.36 -25.25 43.89
N ILE A 397 5.94 -25.28 45.09
CA ILE A 397 7.08 -26.16 45.41
C ILE A 397 6.68 -27.64 45.23
N LEU A 398 5.48 -28.01 45.67
CA LEU A 398 4.98 -29.38 45.52
C LEU A 398 4.72 -29.72 44.05
N ALA A 399 4.25 -28.78 43.23
CA ALA A 399 4.06 -28.96 41.79
C ALA A 399 5.39 -29.26 41.07
N VAL A 400 6.45 -28.50 41.37
CA VAL A 400 7.79 -28.80 40.83
C VAL A 400 8.28 -30.17 41.30
N ARG A 401 8.10 -30.47 42.59
CA ARG A 401 8.56 -31.73 43.18
C ARG A 401 7.95 -32.98 42.55
N GLN A 402 6.72 -32.89 42.05
CA GLN A 402 6.02 -34.02 41.40
C GLN A 402 6.65 -34.42 40.06
N GLU A 403 7.43 -33.53 39.44
CA GLU A 403 8.02 -33.73 38.12
C GLU A 403 9.55 -33.81 38.14
N LEU A 404 10.17 -34.07 39.30
CA LEU A 404 11.62 -34.26 39.39
C LEU A 404 12.11 -35.38 38.48
N THR A 405 13.32 -35.21 37.94
CA THR A 405 14.06 -36.16 37.08
C THR A 405 13.50 -36.35 35.67
N PHE A 406 12.50 -35.56 35.27
CA PHE A 406 11.98 -35.59 33.91
C PHE A 406 12.76 -34.60 33.01
N PRO A 407 13.28 -35.06 31.86
CA PRO A 407 13.73 -34.17 30.80
C PRO A 407 12.59 -33.27 30.33
N LYS A 408 12.90 -32.02 30.03
CA LYS A 408 11.95 -31.04 29.52
C LYS A 408 12.53 -30.29 28.33
N ASP A 409 11.65 -29.96 27.40
CA ASP A 409 11.92 -28.95 26.40
C ASP A 409 11.70 -27.55 27.02
N ALA A 410 11.69 -26.51 26.19
CA ALA A 410 11.44 -25.16 26.68
C ALA A 410 10.00 -24.95 27.17
N THR A 411 9.07 -25.87 26.88
CA THR A 411 7.66 -25.75 27.23
C THR A 411 7.40 -26.16 28.68
N GLY A 412 6.52 -25.42 29.35
CA GLY A 412 6.05 -25.73 30.68
C GLY A 412 6.76 -24.97 31.78
N ARG A 413 6.28 -25.12 33.01
CA ARG A 413 6.57 -24.20 34.12
C ARG A 413 7.58 -24.74 35.13
N ASN A 414 7.64 -26.06 35.27
CA ASN A 414 8.28 -26.74 36.38
C ASN A 414 9.82 -26.78 36.24
N ASP A 415 10.34 -26.67 35.02
CA ASP A 415 11.77 -26.39 34.75
C ASP A 415 11.97 -24.87 34.85
N VAL A 416 12.21 -24.42 36.08
CA VAL A 416 12.32 -23.01 36.45
C VAL A 416 13.65 -22.46 35.95
N ASP A 417 14.75 -23.19 36.14
CA ASP A 417 16.05 -22.73 35.67
C ASP A 417 16.24 -22.85 34.15
N LYS A 418 15.33 -23.59 33.47
CA LYS A 418 15.36 -23.87 32.04
C LYS A 418 16.66 -24.56 31.65
N SER A 419 17.08 -25.52 32.46
CA SER A 419 18.24 -26.38 32.22
C SER A 419 17.93 -27.55 31.28
N GLY A 420 16.65 -27.84 31.03
CA GLY A 420 16.18 -28.97 30.22
C GLY A 420 15.92 -30.23 31.02
N THR A 421 15.99 -30.18 32.35
CA THR A 421 15.63 -31.29 33.24
C THR A 421 15.20 -30.72 34.59
N ILE A 422 14.08 -31.21 35.12
CA ILE A 422 13.58 -30.73 36.42
C ILE A 422 14.39 -31.38 37.55
N LEU A 423 15.07 -30.55 38.34
CA LEU A 423 15.98 -30.95 39.40
C LEU A 423 15.61 -30.30 40.74
N VAL A 424 16.36 -30.65 41.78
CA VAL A 424 16.22 -30.02 43.10
C VAL A 424 16.51 -28.51 43.02
N GLN A 425 17.30 -28.06 42.05
CA GLN A 425 17.55 -26.64 41.83
C GLN A 425 16.24 -25.87 41.53
N ASP A 426 15.32 -26.43 40.75
CA ASP A 426 14.02 -25.81 40.47
C ASP A 426 13.17 -25.65 41.73
N ILE A 427 13.22 -26.64 42.63
CA ILE A 427 12.57 -26.55 43.94
C ILE A 427 13.16 -25.41 44.76
N LEU A 428 14.49 -25.26 44.76
CA LEU A 428 15.17 -24.20 45.49
C LEU A 428 14.88 -22.82 44.89
N ASP A 429 14.82 -22.74 43.56
CA ASP A 429 14.48 -21.55 42.81
C ASP A 429 13.05 -21.09 43.11
N THR A 430 12.06 -21.99 43.07
CA THR A 430 10.69 -21.68 43.50
C THR A 430 10.64 -21.30 44.98
N ARG A 431 11.30 -22.07 45.86
CA ARG A 431 11.31 -21.81 47.30
C ARG A 431 11.88 -20.45 47.66
N SER A 432 12.91 -20.00 46.95
CA SER A 432 13.53 -18.68 47.18
C SER A 432 12.58 -17.50 46.91
N ASN A 433 11.45 -17.75 46.24
CA ASN A 433 10.43 -16.76 45.90
C ASN A 433 9.14 -16.93 46.71
N LEU A 434 9.09 -17.82 47.73
CA LEU A 434 7.91 -17.97 48.59
C LEU A 434 7.38 -16.62 49.08
N ALA A 435 6.05 -16.48 49.04
CA ALA A 435 5.30 -15.27 49.38
C ALA A 435 5.55 -14.04 48.50
N LYS A 436 6.33 -14.15 47.41
CA LYS A 436 6.30 -13.13 46.35
C LYS A 436 4.95 -13.17 45.64
N GLU A 437 4.50 -12.01 45.22
CA GLU A 437 3.18 -11.83 44.63
C GLU A 437 3.29 -11.01 43.34
N LEU A 438 2.38 -11.24 42.39
CA LEU A 438 2.15 -10.41 41.22
C LEU A 438 0.66 -10.07 41.15
N THR A 439 0.30 -8.81 40.95
CA THR A 439 -1.12 -8.43 40.74
C THR A 439 -1.71 -9.22 39.58
N GLN A 440 -2.89 -9.82 39.74
CA GLN A 440 -3.61 -10.43 38.61
C GLN A 440 -4.17 -9.33 37.73
N LEU A 441 -3.61 -9.19 36.53
CA LEU A 441 -3.97 -8.11 35.64
C LEU A 441 -5.29 -8.41 34.93
N THR A 442 -6.08 -7.36 34.72
CA THR A 442 -7.23 -7.38 33.82
C THR A 442 -6.95 -6.47 32.63
N VAL A 443 -6.81 -7.08 31.45
CA VAL A 443 -6.62 -6.39 30.18
C VAL A 443 -7.98 -5.89 29.68
N PRO A 444 -8.16 -4.58 29.43
CA PRO A 444 -9.44 -4.02 29.00
C PRO A 444 -9.76 -4.36 27.54
N ALA A 445 -11.03 -4.30 27.16
CA ALA A 445 -11.43 -4.38 25.76
C ALA A 445 -10.85 -3.22 24.93
N ASN A 446 -10.66 -3.43 23.62
CA ASN A 446 -10.19 -2.41 22.65
C ASN A 446 -11.15 -1.23 22.52
#